data_AF-A0A932J3D7-F1
#
_entry.id   AF-A0A932J3D7-F1
#
_cell.length_a   1.000
_cell.length_b   1.000
_cell.length_c   1.000
_cell.angle_alpha   90.00
_cell.angle_beta   90.00
_cell.angle_gamma   90.00
#
_symmetry.space_group_name_H-M   'P 1'
#
loop_
_entity.id
_entity.type
_entity.pdbx_description
1 polymer ?
#
loop_
_entity_poly.entity_id
_entity_poly.type
_entity_poly.pdbx_seq_one_letter_code
_entity_poly.pdbx_strand_id
1 'polypeptide(L)'
;MRDDAGKLQAIAPLFVDPAEGGTVRWVGGEEIADYLDVIAPADSMEAATRATWQWLTSPEAPKWNKLVFSNIPGWTPTPQTLASLATADGLKAEVTQLDVCPIVNLPNTFDAYLQQIDSKQRREINRKLRKAQGSEDPVTWYIADSSRDIGAETEAFMALMETASENKAAFLTPRMRAAFHDIFAITQKLGLLQLAFLEVSGKKVAAYAQFDYNNRIWVYNSGINPNVAAALSPGWVLLARLIEQAIANGRTSYDFMQGSEDYKYRFGGQDTAVMRVTIEK
;
A
#
# COMPACT_ATOMS: atom_id res chain seq x y z
N MET A 1 16.03 -13.00 13.13
CA MET A 1 17.48 -13.19 12.94
C MET A 1 18.24 -12.13 13.73
N ARG A 2 19.26 -12.54 14.48
CA ARG A 2 20.19 -11.64 15.20
C ARG A 2 21.62 -12.00 14.79
N ASP A 3 22.51 -11.02 14.83
CA ASP A 3 23.95 -11.29 14.64
C ASP A 3 24.59 -11.86 15.92
N ASP A 4 25.88 -12.18 15.85
CA ASP A 4 26.65 -12.76 16.97
C ASP A 4 26.71 -11.84 18.20
N ALA A 5 26.53 -10.53 18.00
CA ALA A 5 26.45 -9.54 19.09
C ALA A 5 25.02 -9.39 19.64
N GLY A 6 24.05 -10.16 19.14
CA GLY A 6 22.66 -10.14 19.56
C GLY A 6 21.84 -8.98 18.98
N LYS A 7 22.37 -8.19 18.04
CA LYS A 7 21.63 -7.09 17.41
C LYS A 7 20.60 -7.66 16.42
N LEU A 8 19.41 -7.06 16.38
CA LEU A 8 18.33 -7.47 15.48
C LEU A 8 18.68 -7.14 14.03
N GLN A 9 18.62 -8.15 13.16
CA GLN A 9 18.93 -8.05 11.73
C GLN A 9 17.71 -8.26 10.83
N ALA A 10 16.79 -9.14 11.24
CA ALA A 10 15.55 -9.36 10.49
C ALA A 10 14.43 -9.92 11.37
N ILE A 11 13.18 -9.65 10.95
CA ILE A 11 11.95 -10.17 11.54
C ILE A 11 11.18 -10.93 10.47
N ALA A 12 10.68 -12.13 10.80
CA ALA A 12 9.71 -12.85 9.98
C ALA A 12 8.37 -12.88 10.74
N PRO A 13 7.40 -12.03 10.36
CA PRO A 13 6.16 -11.90 11.11
C PRO A 13 5.18 -13.00 10.69
N LEU A 14 5.12 -14.10 11.45
CA LEU A 14 4.35 -15.30 11.09
C LEU A 14 3.26 -15.59 12.13
N PHE A 15 2.14 -16.15 11.67
CA PHE A 15 1.16 -16.80 12.55
C PHE A 15 0.71 -18.14 11.96
N VAL A 16 0.23 -19.02 12.84
CA VAL A 16 -0.42 -20.28 12.44
C VAL A 16 -1.91 -20.04 12.46
N ASP A 17 -2.56 -20.26 11.32
CA ASP A 17 -4.01 -20.18 11.20
C ASP A 17 -4.65 -21.52 11.60
N PRO A 18 -5.31 -21.61 12.76
CA PRO A 18 -5.95 -22.84 13.20
C PRO A 18 -7.21 -23.15 12.39
N ALA A 19 -7.86 -22.16 11.76
CA ALA A 19 -9.07 -22.37 10.98
C ALA A 19 -8.79 -23.12 9.66
N GLU A 20 -7.56 -23.03 9.17
CA GLU A 20 -7.11 -23.68 7.93
C GLU A 20 -6.08 -24.78 8.20
N GLY A 21 -6.34 -25.64 9.19
CA GLY A 21 -5.57 -26.85 9.42
C GLY A 21 -4.10 -26.62 9.80
N GLY A 22 -3.80 -25.49 10.44
CA GLY A 22 -2.43 -25.14 10.84
C GLY A 22 -1.58 -24.56 9.71
N THR A 23 -2.21 -23.84 8.79
CA THR A 23 -1.50 -23.14 7.70
C THR A 23 -0.73 -21.95 8.27
N VAL A 24 0.57 -21.84 7.95
CA VAL A 24 1.37 -20.67 8.36
C VAL A 24 1.24 -19.56 7.34
N ARG A 25 1.05 -18.33 7.82
CA ARG A 25 0.82 -17.13 7.03
C ARG A 25 1.62 -15.94 7.58
N TRP A 26 1.81 -14.91 6.77
CA TRP A 26 2.33 -13.62 7.24
C TRP A 26 1.30 -12.91 8.12
N VAL A 27 1.77 -12.30 9.22
CA VAL A 27 0.95 -11.33 9.97
C VAL A 27 0.69 -10.13 9.07
N GLY A 28 -0.56 -9.67 9.06
CA GLY A 28 -1.05 -8.61 8.19
C GLY A 28 -2.25 -9.09 7.39
N GLY A 29 -2.21 -10.32 6.88
CA GLY A 29 -3.29 -10.91 6.11
C GLY A 29 -3.39 -10.32 4.70
N GLU A 30 -3.80 -11.16 3.75
CA GLU A 30 -3.82 -10.82 2.33
C GLU A 30 -4.78 -9.65 1.99
N GLU A 31 -5.88 -9.53 2.75
CA GLU A 31 -6.95 -8.55 2.52
C GLU A 31 -6.67 -7.16 3.12
N ILE A 32 -5.59 -7.00 3.91
CA ILE A 32 -5.32 -5.76 4.66
C ILE A 32 -4.02 -5.10 4.23
N ALA A 33 -2.99 -5.88 3.88
CA ALA A 33 -1.65 -5.37 3.63
C ALA A 33 -1.13 -5.82 2.26
N ASP A 34 -0.96 -4.86 1.36
CA ASP A 34 -0.58 -5.07 -0.04
C ASP A 34 0.85 -5.60 -0.23
N TYR A 35 1.72 -5.42 0.77
CA TYR A 35 3.06 -6.00 0.81
C TYR A 35 3.33 -6.72 2.13
N LEU A 36 3.75 -7.98 2.04
CA LEU A 36 4.08 -8.86 3.15
C LEU A 36 5.32 -9.68 2.83
N ASP A 37 6.34 -9.57 3.67
CA ASP A 37 7.61 -10.28 3.53
C ASP A 37 8.35 -10.34 4.86
N VAL A 38 9.51 -10.98 4.89
CA VAL A 38 10.50 -10.75 5.94
C VAL A 38 10.90 -9.26 5.96
N ILE A 39 11.00 -8.71 7.16
CA ILE A 39 11.45 -7.34 7.38
C ILE A 39 12.95 -7.40 7.62
N ALA A 40 13.73 -7.06 6.60
CA ALA A 40 15.19 -7.01 6.66
C ALA A 40 15.74 -5.90 5.73
N PRO A 41 16.99 -5.45 5.95
CA PRO A 41 17.72 -4.70 4.94
C PRO A 41 17.83 -5.48 3.62
N ALA A 42 17.84 -4.78 2.49
CA ALA A 42 17.79 -5.40 1.15
C ALA A 42 18.94 -6.41 0.90
N ASP A 43 20.14 -6.11 1.39
CA ASP A 43 21.32 -6.97 1.30
C ASP A 43 21.25 -8.23 2.19
N SER A 44 20.31 -8.23 3.15
CA SER A 44 20.12 -9.28 4.14
C SER A 44 18.83 -10.08 3.92
N MET A 45 18.02 -9.71 2.92
CA MET A 45 16.72 -10.34 2.63
C MET A 45 16.86 -11.84 2.38
N GLU A 46 17.79 -12.27 1.51
CA GLU A 46 17.97 -13.70 1.21
C GLU A 46 18.41 -14.48 2.47
N ALA A 47 19.34 -13.94 3.25
CA ALA A 47 19.79 -14.55 4.50
C ALA A 47 18.66 -14.65 5.53
N ALA A 48 17.85 -13.60 5.66
CA ALA A 48 16.66 -13.58 6.51
C ALA A 48 15.63 -14.63 6.09
N THR A 49 15.37 -14.77 4.79
CA THR A 49 14.47 -15.78 4.24
C THR A 49 14.98 -17.20 4.47
N ARG A 50 16.28 -17.45 4.28
CA ARG A 50 16.92 -18.74 4.62
C ARG A 50 16.79 -19.05 6.11
N ALA A 51 17.04 -18.09 6.99
CA ALA A 51 16.89 -18.26 8.43
C ALA A 51 15.43 -18.53 8.82
N THR A 52 14.48 -17.93 8.11
CA THR A 52 13.04 -18.17 8.32
C THR A 52 12.66 -19.60 7.94
N TRP A 53 13.15 -20.09 6.80
CA TRP A 53 12.96 -21.47 6.38
C TRP A 53 13.56 -22.47 7.37
N GLN A 54 14.82 -22.26 7.77
CA GLN A 54 15.51 -23.10 8.75
C GLN A 54 14.76 -23.17 10.08
N TRP A 55 14.19 -22.06 10.54
CA TRP A 55 13.36 -22.06 11.74
C TRP A 55 12.07 -22.85 11.52
N LEU A 56 11.36 -22.62 10.40
CA LEU A 56 10.11 -23.32 10.05
C LEU A 56 10.28 -24.85 9.93
N THR A 57 11.45 -25.33 9.55
CA THR A 57 11.76 -26.77 9.46
C THR A 57 12.42 -27.34 10.73
N SER A 58 12.73 -26.50 11.71
CA SER A 58 13.33 -26.93 12.97
C SER A 58 12.30 -27.59 13.92
N PRO A 59 12.76 -28.39 14.90
CA PRO A 59 11.90 -28.96 15.94
C PRO A 59 11.21 -27.92 16.83
N GLU A 60 11.69 -26.67 16.85
CA GLU A 60 11.12 -25.58 17.67
C GLU A 60 9.90 -24.93 17.02
N ALA A 61 9.75 -25.05 15.70
CA ALA A 61 8.59 -24.50 15.01
C ALA A 61 7.32 -25.30 15.33
N PRO A 62 6.15 -24.63 15.39
CA PRO A 62 4.88 -25.33 15.48
C PRO A 62 4.71 -26.27 14.28
N LYS A 63 4.03 -27.41 14.50
CA LYS A 63 3.69 -28.30 13.39
C LYS A 63 2.80 -27.58 12.39
N TRP A 64 3.21 -27.61 11.14
CA TRP A 64 2.45 -27.09 10.00
C TRP A 64 2.46 -28.11 8.86
N ASN A 65 1.39 -28.10 8.06
CA ASN A 65 1.26 -28.93 6.85
C ASN A 65 1.31 -28.10 5.57
N LYS A 66 1.00 -26.79 5.69
CA LYS A 66 0.98 -25.85 4.56
C LYS A 66 1.52 -24.48 4.97
N LEU A 67 2.26 -23.85 4.07
CA LEU A 67 2.60 -22.42 4.13
C LEU A 67 1.87 -21.71 3.00
N VAL A 68 1.24 -20.57 3.29
CA VAL A 68 0.66 -19.68 2.29
C VAL A 68 1.14 -18.27 2.57
N PHE A 69 2.14 -17.84 1.80
CA PHE A 69 2.78 -16.55 1.93
C PHE A 69 2.38 -15.69 0.72
N SER A 70 1.34 -14.89 0.91
CA SER A 70 0.80 -13.96 -0.11
C SER A 70 1.43 -12.58 0.00
N ASN A 71 1.15 -11.73 -0.99
CA ASN A 71 1.52 -10.32 -1.03
C ASN A 71 3.05 -10.07 -0.97
N ILE A 72 3.86 -11.02 -1.42
CA ILE A 72 5.32 -10.84 -1.43
C ILE A 72 5.70 -9.95 -2.63
N PRO A 73 6.43 -8.84 -2.45
CA PRO A 73 6.86 -8.03 -3.58
C PRO A 73 7.78 -8.84 -4.50
N GLY A 74 7.46 -8.92 -5.79
CA GLY A 74 8.13 -9.80 -6.76
C GLY A 74 9.57 -9.41 -7.10
N TRP A 75 10.00 -8.23 -6.68
CA TRP A 75 11.40 -7.79 -6.82
C TRP A 75 12.29 -8.24 -5.65
N THR A 76 11.72 -8.84 -4.60
CA THR A 76 12.48 -9.41 -3.49
C THR A 76 12.96 -10.82 -3.83
N PRO A 77 14.05 -11.31 -3.21
CA PRO A 77 14.51 -12.69 -3.42
C PRO A 77 13.62 -13.72 -2.72
N THR A 78 12.69 -13.30 -1.87
CA THR A 78 11.92 -14.19 -1.00
C THR A 78 11.16 -15.29 -1.75
N PRO A 79 10.39 -15.00 -2.83
CA PRO A 79 9.58 -16.02 -3.46
C PRO A 79 10.41 -17.20 -3.99
N GLN A 80 11.48 -16.90 -4.72
CA GLN A 80 12.35 -17.89 -5.33
C GLN A 80 13.23 -18.60 -4.29
N THR A 81 13.68 -17.89 -3.25
CA THR A 81 14.48 -18.47 -2.17
C THR A 81 13.67 -19.52 -1.41
N LEU A 82 12.43 -19.21 -1.02
CA LEU A 82 11.57 -20.16 -0.31
C LEU A 82 11.25 -21.38 -1.17
N ALA A 83 10.89 -21.18 -2.43
CA ALA A 83 10.56 -22.29 -3.32
C ALA A 83 11.75 -23.24 -3.54
N SER A 84 12.96 -22.68 -3.71
CA SER A 84 14.19 -23.45 -3.89
C SER A 84 14.54 -24.27 -2.65
N LEU A 85 14.44 -23.67 -1.46
CA LEU A 85 14.68 -24.34 -0.18
C LEU A 85 13.69 -25.46 0.08
N ALA A 86 12.39 -25.20 -0.12
CA ALA A 86 11.34 -26.20 0.03
C ALA A 86 11.55 -27.39 -0.92
N THR A 87 11.90 -27.12 -2.18
CA THR A 87 12.17 -28.18 -3.17
C THR A 87 13.41 -29.01 -2.79
N ALA A 88 14.46 -28.36 -2.28
CA ALA A 88 15.66 -29.04 -1.81
C ALA A 88 15.38 -29.98 -0.63
N ASP A 89 14.38 -29.65 0.20
CA ASP A 89 13.90 -30.48 1.30
C ASP A 89 12.82 -31.50 0.85
N GLY A 90 12.59 -31.66 -0.46
CA GLY A 90 11.67 -32.65 -1.03
C GLY A 90 10.19 -32.27 -0.96
N LEU A 91 9.88 -31.00 -0.67
CA LEU A 91 8.52 -30.51 -0.52
C LEU A 91 8.00 -29.91 -1.83
N LYS A 92 6.68 -29.90 -2.00
CA LYS A 92 6.04 -29.24 -3.14
C LYS A 92 6.00 -27.74 -2.88
N ALA A 93 6.54 -26.95 -3.82
CA ALA A 93 6.48 -25.50 -3.78
C ALA A 93 5.90 -24.94 -5.08
N GLU A 94 5.06 -23.93 -4.96
CA GLU A 94 4.46 -23.20 -6.08
C GLU A 94 4.65 -21.69 -5.85
N VAL A 95 5.13 -21.00 -6.89
CA VAL A 95 5.24 -19.53 -6.92
C VAL A 95 4.29 -19.03 -7.99
N THR A 96 3.31 -18.22 -7.60
CA THR A 96 2.34 -17.62 -8.52
C THR A 96 2.35 -16.11 -8.40
N GLN A 97 2.07 -15.42 -9.51
CA GLN A 97 1.76 -14.00 -9.44
C GLN A 97 0.31 -13.86 -8.96
N LEU A 98 0.12 -13.12 -7.87
CA LEU A 98 -1.18 -12.87 -7.25
C LEU A 98 -1.84 -11.63 -7.85
N ASP A 99 -1.07 -10.56 -8.00
CA ASP A 99 -1.55 -9.25 -8.49
C ASP A 99 -0.37 -8.39 -8.99
N VAL A 100 -0.63 -7.11 -9.22
CA VAL A 100 0.34 -6.06 -9.54
C VAL A 100 0.19 -4.87 -8.58
N CYS A 101 1.30 -4.14 -8.40
CA CYS A 101 1.31 -2.81 -7.81
C CYS A 101 1.91 -1.81 -8.81
N PRO A 102 1.11 -0.91 -9.39
CA PRO A 102 1.63 0.12 -10.29
C PRO A 102 2.47 1.16 -9.54
N ILE A 103 3.69 1.41 -10.01
CA ILE A 103 4.61 2.40 -9.42
C ILE A 103 4.98 3.46 -10.45
N VAL A 104 5.04 4.71 -10.01
CA VAL A 104 5.57 5.85 -10.78
C VAL A 104 6.92 6.22 -10.21
N ASN A 105 7.95 6.29 -11.07
CA ASN A 105 9.22 6.92 -10.71
C ASN A 105 9.08 8.44 -10.82
N LEU A 106 9.32 9.15 -9.72
CA LEU A 106 9.15 10.60 -9.64
C LEU A 106 10.45 11.32 -10.03
N PRO A 107 10.42 12.24 -11.02
CA PRO A 107 11.54 13.11 -11.34
C PRO A 107 11.60 14.31 -10.38
N ASN A 108 12.60 15.18 -10.57
CA ASN A 108 12.84 16.32 -9.68
C ASN A 108 11.83 17.47 -9.82
N THR A 109 10.99 17.49 -10.86
CA THR A 109 9.99 18.55 -11.07
C THR A 109 8.67 18.00 -11.58
N PHE A 110 7.57 18.67 -11.22
CA PHE A 110 6.24 18.27 -11.67
C PHE A 110 6.10 18.35 -13.20
N ASP A 111 6.72 19.35 -13.83
CA ASP A 111 6.76 19.45 -15.30
C ASP A 111 7.47 18.26 -15.94
N ALA A 112 8.61 17.81 -15.38
CA ALA A 112 9.31 16.64 -15.87
C ALA A 112 8.45 15.37 -15.72
N TYR A 113 7.71 15.24 -14.62
CA TYR A 113 6.76 14.15 -14.42
C TYR A 113 5.66 14.18 -15.50
N LEU A 114 5.06 15.34 -15.75
CA LEU A 114 4.07 15.49 -16.80
C LEU A 114 4.62 15.13 -18.20
N GLN A 115 5.91 15.31 -18.47
CA GLN A 115 6.55 14.86 -19.72
C GLN A 115 6.72 13.34 -19.81
N GLN A 116 6.77 12.61 -18.69
CA GLN A 116 6.85 11.15 -18.67
C GLN A 116 5.52 10.46 -18.96
N ILE A 117 4.41 11.13 -18.65
CA ILE A 117 3.06 10.61 -18.89
C ILE A 117 2.67 10.82 -20.36
N ASP A 118 1.83 9.94 -20.90
CA ASP A 118 1.29 10.12 -22.24
C ASP A 118 0.59 11.49 -22.42
N SER A 119 0.71 12.01 -23.64
CA SER A 119 0.26 13.37 -23.95
C SER A 119 -1.23 13.61 -23.72
N LYS A 120 -2.07 12.56 -23.78
CA LYS A 120 -3.51 12.65 -23.53
C LYS A 120 -3.76 12.82 -22.03
N GLN A 121 -3.15 12.01 -21.19
CA GLN A 121 -3.35 12.09 -19.74
C GLN A 121 -2.71 13.35 -19.15
N ARG A 122 -1.54 13.78 -19.65
CA ARG A 122 -0.97 15.09 -19.30
C ARG A 122 -1.98 16.23 -19.53
N ARG A 123 -2.60 16.27 -20.71
CA ARG A 123 -3.62 17.29 -21.04
C ARG A 123 -4.81 17.18 -20.09
N GLU A 124 -5.22 15.96 -19.76
CA GLU A 124 -6.35 15.69 -18.87
C GLU A 124 -6.07 16.13 -17.42
N ILE A 125 -4.89 15.84 -16.87
CA ILE A 125 -4.42 16.34 -15.57
C ILE A 125 -4.47 17.87 -15.54
N ASN A 126 -3.81 18.53 -16.50
CA ASN A 126 -3.78 19.99 -16.58
C ASN A 126 -5.17 20.61 -16.79
N ARG A 127 -6.07 19.93 -17.52
CA ARG A 127 -7.45 20.39 -17.70
C ARG A 127 -8.23 20.31 -16.39
N LYS A 128 -8.11 19.22 -15.63
CA LYS A 128 -8.82 19.05 -14.34
C LYS A 128 -8.28 20.00 -13.26
N LEU A 129 -6.96 20.18 -13.18
CA LEU A 129 -6.35 21.16 -12.26
C LEU A 129 -6.84 22.58 -12.56
N ARG A 130 -6.85 23.01 -13.83
CA ARG A 130 -7.38 24.32 -14.23
C ARG A 130 -8.88 24.46 -13.95
N LYS A 131 -9.66 23.40 -14.18
CA LYS A 131 -11.10 23.41 -13.88
C LYS A 131 -11.37 23.58 -12.38
N ALA A 132 -10.62 22.88 -11.53
CA ALA A 132 -10.73 23.03 -10.08
C ALA A 132 -10.34 24.45 -9.62
N GLN A 133 -9.25 24.99 -10.17
CA GLN A 133 -8.78 26.35 -9.84
C GLN A 133 -9.75 27.46 -10.29
N GLY A 134 -10.42 27.27 -11.44
CA GLY A 134 -11.40 28.22 -11.99
C GLY A 134 -12.85 27.93 -11.58
N SER A 135 -13.07 27.07 -10.59
CA SER A 135 -14.41 26.75 -10.08
C SER A 135 -15.01 27.96 -9.36
N GLU A 136 -16.33 28.18 -9.53
CA GLU A 136 -17.08 29.19 -8.76
C GLU A 136 -17.16 28.81 -7.27
N ASP A 137 -17.33 27.52 -7.00
CA ASP A 137 -17.22 26.96 -5.64
C ASP A 137 -15.75 26.87 -5.22
N PRO A 138 -15.37 27.33 -4.01
CA PRO A 138 -14.01 27.20 -3.50
C PRO A 138 -13.54 25.75 -3.44
N VAL A 139 -12.42 25.45 -4.10
CA VAL A 139 -11.78 24.13 -4.06
C VAL A 139 -10.46 24.22 -3.32
N THR A 140 -10.35 23.54 -2.19
CA THR A 140 -9.15 23.49 -1.34
C THR A 140 -8.74 22.04 -1.10
N TRP A 141 -7.50 21.83 -0.67
CA TRP A 141 -7.04 20.52 -0.21
C TRP A 141 -6.05 20.68 0.93
N TYR A 142 -5.91 19.63 1.73
CA TYR A 142 -4.96 19.59 2.83
C TYR A 142 -4.56 18.15 3.15
N ILE A 143 -3.41 17.99 3.84
CA ILE A 143 -3.05 16.77 4.57
C ILE A 143 -3.31 17.04 6.05
N ALA A 144 -3.99 16.12 6.73
CA ALA A 144 -4.29 16.26 8.15
C ALA A 144 -3.01 16.24 9.00
N ASP A 145 -2.63 17.40 9.51
CA ASP A 145 -1.49 17.55 10.42
C ASP A 145 -1.89 17.26 11.89
N SER A 146 -0.93 17.40 12.80
CA SER A 146 -1.12 17.15 14.24
C SER A 146 -2.06 18.14 14.94
N SER A 147 -2.48 19.23 14.29
CA SER A 147 -3.45 20.17 14.84
C SER A 147 -4.90 19.70 14.67
N ARG A 148 -5.13 18.71 13.81
CA ARG A 148 -6.45 18.12 13.54
C ARG A 148 -6.68 16.86 14.38
N ASP A 149 -7.94 16.64 14.75
CA ASP A 149 -8.37 15.41 15.40
C ASP A 149 -8.34 14.25 14.41
N ILE A 150 -7.33 13.39 14.54
CA ILE A 150 -7.13 12.24 13.66
C ILE A 150 -8.29 11.24 13.73
N GLY A 151 -8.98 11.10 14.85
CA GLY A 151 -10.15 10.25 14.96
C GLY A 151 -11.28 10.77 14.06
N ALA A 152 -11.56 12.06 14.13
CA ALA A 152 -12.57 12.70 13.29
C ALA A 152 -12.21 12.68 11.79
N GLU A 153 -10.92 12.87 11.45
CA GLU A 153 -10.44 12.76 10.07
C GLU A 153 -10.56 11.31 9.55
N THR A 154 -10.26 10.32 10.39
CA THR A 154 -10.40 8.89 10.05
C THR A 154 -11.86 8.51 9.79
N GLU A 155 -12.80 9.01 10.60
CA GLU A 155 -14.24 8.81 10.34
C GLU A 155 -14.69 9.47 9.03
N ALA A 156 -14.24 10.70 8.76
CA ALA A 156 -14.56 11.38 7.50
C ALA A 156 -14.02 10.62 6.28
N PHE A 157 -12.83 10.03 6.41
CA PHE A 157 -12.23 9.18 5.39
C PHE A 157 -13.06 7.90 5.15
N MET A 158 -13.42 7.19 6.22
CA MET A 158 -14.22 5.96 6.10
C MET A 158 -15.62 6.25 5.53
N ALA A 159 -16.24 7.38 5.86
CA ALA A 159 -17.50 7.79 5.25
C ALA A 159 -17.37 8.01 3.72
N LEU A 160 -16.25 8.56 3.26
CA LEU A 160 -15.98 8.69 1.82
C LEU A 160 -15.69 7.33 1.15
N MET A 161 -15.06 6.39 1.84
CA MET A 161 -14.88 5.03 1.34
C MET A 161 -16.22 4.29 1.22
N GLU A 162 -17.05 4.37 2.25
CA GLU A 162 -18.36 3.71 2.31
C GLU A 162 -19.30 4.18 1.18
N THR A 163 -19.23 5.45 0.83
CA THR A 163 -20.03 6.02 -0.28
C THR A 163 -19.46 5.75 -1.67
N ALA A 164 -18.23 5.22 -1.78
CA ALA A 164 -17.58 4.98 -3.06
C ALA A 164 -18.12 3.74 -3.78
N SER A 165 -18.41 2.66 -3.04
CA SER A 165 -18.99 1.42 -3.59
C SER A 165 -19.53 0.49 -2.50
N GLU A 166 -20.41 -0.44 -2.88
CA GLU A 166 -20.92 -1.49 -1.99
C GLU A 166 -19.79 -2.38 -1.42
N ASN A 167 -18.78 -2.71 -2.23
CA ASN A 167 -17.62 -3.49 -1.78
C ASN A 167 -16.81 -2.74 -0.71
N LYS A 168 -16.60 -1.43 -0.87
CA LYS A 168 -15.91 -0.60 0.14
C LYS A 168 -16.73 -0.49 1.42
N ALA A 169 -18.05 -0.40 1.32
CA ALA A 169 -18.94 -0.44 2.48
C ALA A 169 -18.85 -1.79 3.22
N ALA A 170 -18.90 -2.91 2.49
CA ALA A 170 -18.78 -4.25 3.06
C ALA A 170 -17.42 -4.52 3.73
N PHE A 171 -16.34 -3.92 3.20
CA PHE A 171 -15.00 -3.98 3.78
C PHE A 171 -14.91 -3.30 5.15
N LEU A 172 -15.68 -2.22 5.39
CA LEU A 172 -15.66 -1.41 6.62
C LEU A 172 -16.44 -2.04 7.79
N THR A 173 -16.16 -3.31 8.08
CA THR A 173 -16.65 -4.01 9.28
C THR A 173 -16.21 -3.28 10.56
N PRO A 174 -16.87 -3.49 11.72
CA PRO A 174 -16.47 -2.87 12.98
C PRO A 174 -15.00 -3.10 13.34
N ARG A 175 -14.47 -4.30 13.04
CA ARG A 175 -13.05 -4.63 13.24
C ARG A 175 -12.14 -3.83 12.31
N MET A 176 -12.52 -3.68 11.05
CA MET A 176 -11.72 -2.90 10.09
C MET A 176 -11.73 -1.40 10.43
N ARG A 177 -12.86 -0.85 10.85
CA ARG A 177 -12.94 0.54 11.33
C ARG A 177 -12.00 0.78 12.52
N ALA A 178 -11.99 -0.12 13.50
CA ALA A 178 -11.05 -0.05 14.62
C ALA A 178 -9.58 -0.14 14.14
N ALA A 179 -9.29 -1.02 13.19
CA ALA A 179 -7.95 -1.13 12.62
C ALA A 179 -7.51 0.17 11.91
N PHE A 180 -8.39 0.83 11.15
CA PHE A 180 -8.07 2.13 10.55
C PHE A 180 -7.74 3.19 11.61
N HIS A 181 -8.52 3.27 12.69
CA HIS A 181 -8.22 4.18 13.81
C HIS A 181 -6.85 3.91 14.43
N ASP A 182 -6.56 2.65 14.75
CA ASP A 182 -5.29 2.26 15.37
C ASP A 182 -4.10 2.56 14.44
N ILE A 183 -4.19 2.14 13.16
CA ILE A 183 -3.14 2.33 12.17
C ILE A 183 -2.90 3.83 11.94
N PHE A 184 -3.96 4.62 11.73
CA PHE A 184 -3.81 6.04 11.42
C PHE A 184 -3.33 6.85 12.62
N ALA A 185 -3.80 6.55 13.83
CA ALA A 185 -3.31 7.21 15.03
C ALA A 185 -1.82 6.93 15.29
N ILE A 186 -1.36 5.68 15.11
CA ILE A 186 0.04 5.32 15.30
C ILE A 186 0.92 5.95 14.21
N THR A 187 0.51 5.83 12.94
CA THR A 187 1.31 6.32 11.81
C THR A 187 1.33 7.85 11.72
N GLN A 188 0.31 8.56 12.19
CA GLN A 188 0.36 10.02 12.34
C GLN A 188 1.38 10.44 13.41
N LYS A 189 1.40 9.76 14.57
CA LYS A 189 2.39 10.03 15.64
C LYS A 189 3.83 9.80 15.18
N LEU A 190 4.04 8.85 14.25
CA LEU A 190 5.34 8.58 13.65
C LEU A 190 5.69 9.53 12.49
N GLY A 191 4.78 10.43 12.10
CA GLY A 191 4.96 11.33 10.95
C GLY A 191 4.92 10.62 9.60
N LEU A 192 4.38 9.41 9.54
CA LEU A 192 4.31 8.59 8.33
C LEU A 192 2.98 8.80 7.57
N LEU A 193 1.88 9.02 8.29
CA LEU A 193 0.56 9.16 7.67
C LEU A 193 0.43 10.50 6.93
N GLN A 194 -0.01 10.41 5.68
CA GLN A 194 -0.60 11.51 4.95
C GLN A 194 -2.07 11.18 4.68
N LEU A 195 -2.96 11.65 5.56
CA LEU A 195 -4.40 11.55 5.36
C LEU A 195 -4.88 12.85 4.70
N ALA A 196 -5.05 12.81 3.38
CA ALA A 196 -5.32 13.97 2.55
C ALA A 196 -6.80 14.08 2.16
N PHE A 197 -7.31 15.31 2.08
CA PHE A 197 -8.67 15.61 1.65
C PHE A 197 -8.70 16.72 0.60
N LEU A 198 -9.63 16.60 -0.34
CA LEU A 198 -10.09 17.69 -1.20
C LEU A 198 -11.46 18.15 -0.70
N GLU A 199 -11.61 19.46 -0.55
CA GLU A 199 -12.85 20.10 -0.14
C GLU A 199 -13.42 20.96 -1.28
N VAL A 200 -14.75 20.95 -1.40
CA VAL A 200 -15.51 21.86 -2.27
C VAL A 200 -16.52 22.58 -1.39
N SER A 201 -16.43 23.91 -1.32
CA SER A 201 -17.25 24.74 -0.43
C SER A 201 -17.23 24.24 1.02
N GLY A 202 -16.04 23.86 1.50
CA GLY A 202 -15.79 23.35 2.86
C GLY A 202 -16.25 21.92 3.13
N LYS A 203 -16.74 21.18 2.12
CA LYS A 203 -17.16 19.78 2.26
C LYS A 203 -16.11 18.85 1.66
N LYS A 204 -15.68 17.85 2.43
CA LYS A 204 -14.79 16.78 1.96
C LYS A 204 -15.48 15.96 0.86
N VAL A 205 -14.84 15.85 -0.30
CA VAL A 205 -15.40 15.15 -1.48
C VAL A 205 -14.51 14.02 -1.99
N ALA A 206 -13.22 14.06 -1.67
CA ALA A 206 -12.28 13.00 -1.96
C ALA A 206 -11.19 12.96 -0.89
N ALA A 207 -10.64 11.78 -0.68
CA ALA A 207 -9.58 11.55 0.28
C ALA A 207 -8.63 10.44 -0.16
N TYR A 208 -7.37 10.58 0.21
CA TYR A 208 -6.34 9.54 0.09
C TYR A 208 -5.69 9.35 1.45
N ALA A 209 -5.60 8.10 1.89
CA ALA A 209 -4.75 7.69 3.00
C ALA A 209 -3.49 7.05 2.41
N GLN A 210 -2.34 7.67 2.64
CA GLN A 210 -1.05 7.18 2.14
C GLN A 210 0.03 7.32 3.20
N PHE A 211 1.11 6.56 3.06
CA PHE A 211 2.26 6.63 3.95
C PHE A 211 3.45 7.26 3.22
N ASP A 212 4.11 8.22 3.86
CA ASP A 212 5.39 8.78 3.40
C ASP A 212 6.53 8.09 4.14
N TYR A 213 7.16 7.13 3.48
CA TYR A 213 8.16 6.27 4.10
C TYR A 213 9.22 5.83 3.11
N ASN A 214 10.49 5.87 3.54
CA ASN A 214 11.63 5.39 2.75
C ASN A 214 11.72 6.00 1.34
N ASN A 215 11.56 7.33 1.25
CA ASN A 215 11.59 8.10 0.02
C ASN A 215 10.54 7.71 -1.04
N ARG A 216 9.45 7.10 -0.58
CA ARG A 216 8.33 6.65 -1.39
C ARG A 216 7.01 7.02 -0.71
N ILE A 217 6.04 7.42 -1.53
CA ILE A 217 4.65 7.51 -1.10
C ILE A 217 3.98 6.17 -1.39
N TRP A 218 3.31 5.60 -0.38
CA TRP A 218 2.61 4.31 -0.45
C TRP A 218 1.10 4.55 -0.31
N VAL A 219 0.35 4.46 -1.40
CA VAL A 219 -1.09 4.78 -1.43
C VAL A 219 -1.91 3.63 -0.86
N TYR A 220 -2.19 3.69 0.44
CA TYR A 220 -2.85 2.59 1.13
C TYR A 220 -4.33 2.45 0.76
N ASN A 221 -5.09 3.55 0.77
CA ASN A 221 -6.51 3.49 0.45
C ASN A 221 -7.05 4.88 0.05
N SER A 222 -8.22 4.90 -0.60
CA SER A 222 -8.86 6.15 -1.05
C SER A 222 -10.37 6.10 -0.86
N GLY A 223 -10.97 7.25 -0.56
CA GLY A 223 -12.42 7.44 -0.48
C GLY A 223 -12.85 8.59 -1.40
N ILE A 224 -13.86 8.36 -2.24
CA ILE A 224 -14.37 9.39 -3.16
C ILE A 224 -15.88 9.32 -3.13
N ASN A 225 -16.53 10.46 -2.93
CA ASN A 225 -17.98 10.53 -3.09
C ASN A 225 -18.31 10.80 -4.58
N PRO A 226 -18.82 9.80 -5.33
CA PRO A 226 -19.05 9.96 -6.77
C PRO A 226 -20.20 10.93 -7.09
N ASN A 227 -21.06 11.23 -6.12
CA ASN A 227 -22.26 12.05 -6.31
C ASN A 227 -22.03 13.54 -6.03
N VAL A 228 -20.86 13.93 -5.52
CA VAL A 228 -20.54 15.31 -5.16
C VAL A 228 -19.43 15.84 -6.04
N ALA A 229 -19.68 16.97 -6.69
CA ALA A 229 -18.71 17.66 -7.54
C ALA A 229 -18.05 16.76 -8.62
N ALA A 230 -18.77 15.74 -9.12
CA ALA A 230 -18.26 14.77 -10.10
C ALA A 230 -17.63 15.45 -11.34
N ALA A 231 -18.21 16.58 -11.75
CA ALA A 231 -17.72 17.40 -12.85
C ALA A 231 -16.27 17.91 -12.65
N LEU A 232 -15.82 18.07 -11.39
CA LEU A 232 -14.44 18.45 -11.04
C LEU A 232 -13.48 17.27 -11.04
N SER A 233 -13.98 16.03 -10.97
CA SER A 233 -13.17 14.82 -10.79
C SER A 233 -12.27 14.91 -9.54
N PRO A 234 -12.86 15.00 -8.34
CA PRO A 234 -12.16 15.38 -7.12
C PRO A 234 -10.98 14.45 -6.77
N GLY A 235 -11.14 13.13 -6.90
CA GLY A 235 -10.04 12.19 -6.67
C GLY A 235 -8.84 12.42 -7.61
N TRP A 236 -9.11 12.75 -8.87
CA TRP A 236 -8.06 13.02 -9.86
C TRP A 236 -7.30 14.31 -9.54
N VAL A 237 -8.03 15.37 -9.14
CA VAL A 237 -7.43 16.64 -8.76
C VAL A 237 -6.57 16.46 -7.51
N LEU A 238 -7.09 15.77 -6.50
CA LEU A 238 -6.36 15.49 -5.27
C LEU A 238 -5.09 14.67 -5.54
N LEU A 239 -5.19 13.58 -6.31
CA LEU A 239 -4.04 12.75 -6.66
C LEU A 239 -2.96 13.53 -7.41
N ALA A 240 -3.33 14.38 -8.36
CA ALA A 240 -2.37 15.23 -9.06
C ALA A 240 -1.63 16.18 -8.12
N ARG A 241 -2.33 16.77 -7.13
CA ARG A 241 -1.74 17.62 -6.10
C ARG A 241 -0.81 16.84 -5.16
N LEU A 242 -1.17 15.63 -4.79
CA LEU A 242 -0.35 14.78 -3.94
C LEU A 242 0.95 14.34 -4.62
N ILE A 243 0.91 14.06 -5.93
CA ILE A 243 2.12 13.76 -6.71
C ILE A 243 2.99 15.01 -6.85
N GLU A 244 2.39 16.17 -7.14
CA GLU A 244 3.09 17.46 -7.17
C GLU A 244 3.81 17.74 -5.83
N GLN A 245 3.12 17.52 -4.71
CA GLN A 245 3.69 17.67 -3.37
C GLN A 245 4.79 16.64 -3.07
N ALA A 246 4.62 15.38 -3.46
CA ALA A 246 5.62 14.34 -3.27
C ALA A 246 6.93 14.69 -4.00
N ILE A 247 6.83 15.19 -5.23
CA ILE A 247 7.98 15.69 -6.01
C ILE A 247 8.62 16.89 -5.32
N ALA A 248 7.81 17.87 -4.90
CA ALA A 248 8.32 19.05 -4.19
C ALA A 248 9.06 18.69 -2.88
N ASN A 249 8.65 17.59 -2.23
CA ASN A 249 9.28 17.04 -1.03
C ASN A 249 10.46 16.08 -1.33
N GLY A 250 10.87 15.96 -2.60
CA GLY A 250 12.05 15.19 -3.01
C GLY A 250 11.85 13.67 -3.01
N ARG A 251 10.61 13.18 -3.04
CA ARG A 251 10.32 11.73 -3.11
C ARG A 251 10.65 11.19 -4.50
N THR A 252 11.15 9.96 -4.55
CA THR A 252 11.61 9.33 -5.80
C THR A 252 10.60 8.38 -6.42
N SER A 253 9.57 7.98 -5.68
CA SER A 253 8.54 7.08 -6.21
C SER A 253 7.18 7.29 -5.56
N TYR A 254 6.14 7.10 -6.36
CA TYR A 254 4.75 7.08 -5.95
C TYR A 254 4.20 5.68 -6.25
N ASP A 255 3.95 4.92 -5.20
CA ASP A 255 3.52 3.52 -5.26
C ASP A 255 2.02 3.45 -5.01
N PHE A 256 1.27 3.06 -6.04
CA PHE A 256 -0.18 2.97 -5.96
C PHE A 256 -0.66 1.72 -5.21
N MET A 257 0.27 0.88 -4.75
CA MET A 257 -0.02 -0.36 -4.06
C MET A 257 -0.93 -1.29 -4.89
N GLN A 258 -1.49 -2.32 -4.27
CA GLN A 258 -2.10 -3.46 -4.96
C GLN A 258 -3.32 -3.05 -5.79
N GLY A 259 -3.46 -3.67 -6.97
CA GLY A 259 -4.59 -3.52 -7.86
C GLY A 259 -4.24 -2.81 -9.16
N SER A 260 -4.95 -3.18 -10.23
CA SER A 260 -4.75 -2.72 -11.60
C SER A 260 -5.81 -1.71 -12.05
N GLU A 261 -6.24 -0.80 -11.18
CA GLU A 261 -7.25 0.20 -11.55
C GLU A 261 -6.70 1.17 -12.61
N ASP A 262 -7.46 1.35 -13.69
CA ASP A 262 -7.16 2.22 -14.84
C ASP A 262 -6.49 3.56 -14.49
N TYR A 263 -6.95 4.22 -13.42
CA TYR A 263 -6.44 5.55 -13.08
C TYR A 263 -4.96 5.51 -12.71
N LYS A 264 -4.45 4.43 -12.09
CA LYS A 264 -3.04 4.29 -11.71
C LYS A 264 -2.13 4.39 -12.95
N TYR A 265 -2.50 3.71 -14.03
CA TYR A 265 -1.80 3.75 -15.32
C TYR A 265 -1.95 5.09 -16.03
N ARG A 266 -3.10 5.75 -15.89
CA ARG A 266 -3.31 7.10 -16.46
C ARG A 266 -2.45 8.16 -15.77
N PHE A 267 -1.93 7.87 -14.58
CA PHE A 267 -0.91 8.66 -13.89
C PHE A 267 0.52 8.14 -14.12
N GLY A 268 0.72 7.23 -15.08
CA GLY A 268 2.04 6.71 -15.46
C GLY A 268 2.52 5.53 -14.62
N GLY A 269 1.64 4.89 -13.84
CA GLY A 269 2.00 3.69 -13.08
C GLY A 269 2.46 2.55 -13.99
N GLN A 270 3.53 1.87 -13.57
CA GLN A 270 4.07 0.69 -14.24
C GLN A 270 4.02 -0.49 -13.29
N ASP A 271 3.55 -1.64 -13.80
CA ASP A 271 3.33 -2.82 -12.97
C ASP A 271 4.63 -3.33 -12.35
N THR A 272 4.52 -3.64 -11.07
CA THR A 272 5.45 -4.51 -10.36
C THR A 272 4.67 -5.71 -9.83
N ALA A 273 5.23 -6.91 -9.96
CA ALA A 273 4.51 -8.12 -9.60
C ALA A 273 4.39 -8.27 -8.08
N VAL A 274 3.25 -8.80 -7.64
CA VAL A 274 3.02 -9.28 -6.28
C VAL A 274 2.87 -10.79 -6.35
N MET A 275 3.61 -11.51 -5.52
CA MET A 275 3.78 -12.95 -5.60
C MET A 275 3.15 -13.64 -4.40
N ARG A 276 2.73 -14.88 -4.62
CA ARG A 276 2.38 -15.84 -3.57
C ARG A 276 3.31 -17.04 -3.65
N VAL A 277 3.74 -17.53 -2.50
CA VAL A 277 4.39 -18.83 -2.35
C VAL A 277 3.50 -19.77 -1.55
N THR A 278 3.22 -20.94 -2.13
CA THR A 278 2.54 -22.04 -1.44
C THR A 278 3.50 -23.22 -1.29
N ILE A 279 3.64 -23.75 -0.07
CA ILE A 279 4.48 -24.93 0.21
C ILE A 279 3.66 -25.96 0.98
N GLU A 280 3.72 -27.22 0.55
CA GLU A 280 2.98 -28.34 1.14
C GLU A 280 3.93 -29.51 1.44
N LYS A 281 3.70 -30.16 2.59
CA LYS A 281 4.41 -31.38 3.02
C LYS A 281 3.80 -32.66 2.48
#